data_AF-A0A9Q0QPU8-F1
#
_entry.id   AF-A0A9Q0QPU8-F1
#
_cell.length_a   1.000
_cell.length_b   1.000
_cell.length_c   1.000
_cell.angle_alpha   90.00
_cell.angle_beta   90.00
_cell.angle_gamma   90.00
#
_symmetry.space_group_name_H-M   'P 1'
#
loop_
_entity.id
_entity.type
_entity.pdbx_description
1 polymer ?
#
loop_
_entity_poly.entity_id
_entity_poly.type
_entity_poly.pdbx_seq_one_letter_code
_entity_poly.pdbx_strand_id
1 'polypeptide(L)'
;MTASNTRTRAWFRSRISLTSNLMNKVVMAWKTKFVLTIISPSEIPCVALTAQSTMHCLINFVEAKVTANDKPVKGVKTSNVIIDAIRNLLVSPLHPNGNHKRDVIPFPVIVFFHDGGFSLLNTDSRGYNEV
;
A
#
# COMPACT_ATOMS: atom_id res chain seq x y z
N MET A 1 -22.92 -29.15 13.94
CA MET A 1 -22.33 -27.87 14.37
C MET A 1 -22.35 -26.88 13.19
N THR A 2 -23.43 -26.10 13.04
CA THR A 2 -23.67 -25.22 11.86
C THR A 2 -24.31 -23.89 12.29
N ALA A 3 -23.85 -23.30 13.39
CA ALA A 3 -24.45 -22.08 13.97
C ALA A 3 -23.54 -20.82 13.92
N SER A 4 -22.26 -20.94 13.55
CA SER A 4 -21.31 -19.81 13.60
C SER A 4 -21.31 -18.92 12.34
N ASN A 5 -21.89 -19.38 11.23
CA ASN A 5 -21.69 -18.77 9.91
C ASN A 5 -22.68 -17.62 9.59
N THR A 6 -23.80 -17.53 10.31
CA THR A 6 -24.81 -16.48 10.09
C THR A 6 -24.48 -15.18 10.84
N ARG A 7 -23.89 -15.28 12.05
CA ARG A 7 -23.46 -14.12 12.85
C ARG A 7 -22.32 -13.34 12.22
N THR A 8 -21.33 -14.04 11.66
CA THR A 8 -20.19 -13.42 10.96
C THR A 8 -20.63 -12.68 9.71
N ARG A 9 -21.56 -13.27 8.93
CA ARG A 9 -22.14 -12.64 7.73
C ARG A 9 -22.98 -11.41 8.05
N ALA A 10 -23.80 -11.46 9.11
CA ALA A 10 -24.62 -10.32 9.53
C ALA A 10 -23.75 -9.15 10.03
N TRP A 11 -22.73 -9.45 10.84
CA TRP A 11 -21.78 -8.44 11.32
C TRP A 11 -20.99 -7.80 10.16
N PHE A 12 -20.53 -8.61 9.21
CA PHE A 12 -19.82 -8.13 8.02
C PHE A 12 -20.68 -7.21 7.16
N ARG A 13 -21.93 -7.58 6.90
CA ARG A 13 -22.90 -6.74 6.16
C ARG A 13 -23.20 -5.42 6.88
N SER A 14 -23.36 -5.47 8.21
CA SER A 14 -23.57 -4.27 9.01
C SER A 14 -22.37 -3.32 8.92
N ARG A 15 -21.15 -3.85 8.93
CA ARG A 15 -19.94 -3.02 8.86
C ARG A 15 -19.69 -2.42 7.48
N ILE A 16 -19.95 -3.16 6.39
CA ILE A 16 -19.93 -2.62 5.02
C ILE A 16 -20.99 -1.51 4.86
N SER A 17 -22.17 -1.70 5.46
CA SER A 17 -23.22 -0.68 5.46
C SER A 17 -22.79 0.58 6.23
N LEU A 18 -22.10 0.42 7.36
CA LEU A 18 -21.55 1.53 8.14
C LEU A 18 -20.46 2.28 7.37
N THR A 19 -19.50 1.57 6.77
CA THR A 19 -18.40 2.20 6.02
C THR A 19 -18.93 2.91 4.78
N SER A 20 -19.84 2.30 4.03
CA SER A 20 -20.45 2.96 2.86
C SER A 20 -21.27 4.20 3.22
N ASN A 21 -22.01 4.20 4.34
CA ASN A 21 -22.71 5.38 4.84
C ASN A 21 -21.75 6.49 5.28
N LEU A 22 -20.68 6.14 6.01
CA LEU A 22 -19.62 7.08 6.39
C LEU A 22 -18.95 7.68 5.15
N MET A 23 -18.61 6.86 4.17
CA MET A 23 -17.97 7.29 2.92
C MET A 23 -18.88 8.14 2.04
N ASN A 24 -20.20 7.94 2.11
CA ASN A 24 -21.18 8.83 1.45
C ASN A 24 -21.27 10.19 2.14
N LYS A 25 -21.03 10.25 3.46
CA LYS A 25 -21.03 11.50 4.23
C LYS A 25 -19.77 12.34 4.03
N VAL A 26 -18.64 11.71 3.73
CA VAL A 26 -17.40 12.45 3.41
C VAL A 26 -17.44 12.94 1.96
N VAL A 27 -17.18 14.24 1.78
CA VAL A 27 -17.00 14.85 0.46
C VAL A 27 -15.64 14.44 -0.09
N MET A 28 -15.60 13.40 -0.92
CA MET A 28 -14.41 12.92 -1.62
C MET A 28 -14.74 12.61 -3.07
N ALA A 29 -13.72 12.65 -3.93
CA ALA A 29 -13.85 12.16 -5.30
C ALA A 29 -14.32 10.70 -5.31
N TRP A 30 -15.23 10.37 -6.23
CA TRP A 30 -15.80 9.02 -6.35
C TRP A 30 -14.73 7.93 -6.54
N LYS A 31 -13.61 8.27 -7.18
CA LYS A 31 -12.45 7.39 -7.36
C LYS A 31 -11.83 7.00 -6.03
N THR A 32 -11.67 7.95 -5.11
CA THR A 32 -11.16 7.70 -3.76
C THR A 32 -12.12 6.81 -2.97
N LYS A 33 -13.44 7.04 -3.11
CA LYS A 33 -14.46 6.19 -2.48
C LYS A 33 -14.38 4.75 -2.99
N PHE A 34 -14.16 4.56 -4.30
CA PHE A 34 -14.01 3.25 -4.90
C PHE A 34 -12.78 2.50 -4.37
N VAL A 35 -11.61 3.15 -4.37
CA VAL A 35 -10.36 2.57 -3.87
C VAL A 35 -10.49 2.17 -2.40
N LEU A 36 -10.99 3.07 -1.55
CA LEU A 36 -11.19 2.80 -0.13
C LEU A 36 -12.18 1.65 0.12
N THR A 37 -13.20 1.48 -0.74
CA THR A 37 -14.16 0.38 -0.62
C THR A 37 -13.52 -0.98 -0.88
N ILE A 38 -12.53 -1.04 -1.78
CA ILE A 38 -11.78 -2.27 -2.08
C ILE A 38 -10.81 -2.64 -0.95
N ILE A 39 -10.17 -1.63 -0.34
CA ILE A 39 -9.14 -1.82 0.70
C ILE A 39 -9.79 -2.12 2.08
N SER A 40 -10.89 -1.44 2.44
CA SER A 40 -11.54 -1.54 3.76
C SER A 40 -11.77 -2.97 4.29
N PRO A 41 -12.19 -3.97 3.49
CA PRO A 41 -12.44 -5.32 3.99
C PRO A 41 -11.17 -6.08 4.39
N SER A 42 -10.01 -5.69 3.85
CA SER A 42 -8.72 -6.34 4.12
C SER A 42 -8.16 -6.00 5.51
N GLU A 43 -8.54 -4.85 6.08
CA GLU A 43 -8.17 -4.43 7.43
C GLU A 43 -8.92 -5.21 8.53
N ILE A 44 -9.89 -6.06 8.16
CA ILE A 44 -10.63 -6.90 9.10
C ILE A 44 -9.88 -8.23 9.29
N PRO A 45 -9.31 -8.52 10.48
CA PRO A 45 -8.51 -9.72 10.69
C PRO A 45 -9.25 -11.02 10.35
N CYS A 46 -10.56 -11.08 10.60
CA CYS A 46 -11.37 -12.26 10.33
C CYS A 46 -11.55 -12.58 8.84
N VAL A 47 -11.50 -11.56 7.97
CA VAL A 47 -11.64 -11.72 6.51
C VAL A 47 -10.28 -12.02 5.90
N ALA A 48 -9.24 -11.35 6.39
CA ALA A 48 -7.85 -11.61 6.00
C ALA A 48 -7.44 -13.07 6.22
N LEU A 49 -7.86 -13.71 7.33
CA LEU A 49 -7.46 -15.09 7.66
C LEU A 49 -8.17 -16.18 6.83
N THR A 50 -9.36 -15.91 6.29
CA THR A 50 -10.16 -16.92 5.57
C THR A 50 -10.10 -16.77 4.05
N ALA A 51 -9.78 -15.57 3.57
CA ALA A 51 -9.68 -15.22 2.16
C ALA A 51 -8.31 -14.64 1.79
N GLN A 52 -7.26 -14.94 2.58
CA GLN A 52 -5.96 -14.28 2.49
C GLN A 52 -5.41 -14.25 1.07
N SER A 53 -5.47 -15.38 0.35
CA SER A 53 -5.00 -15.48 -1.03
C SER A 53 -5.85 -14.67 -2.03
N THR A 54 -7.18 -14.64 -1.87
CA THR A 54 -8.09 -13.92 -2.77
C THR A 54 -8.03 -12.42 -2.57
N MET A 55 -8.00 -11.94 -1.32
CA MET A 55 -7.85 -10.53 -1.00
C MET A 55 -6.47 -10.03 -1.45
N HIS A 56 -5.41 -10.80 -1.19
CA HIS A 56 -4.06 -10.46 -1.60
C HIS A 56 -3.90 -10.47 -3.13
N CYS A 57 -4.60 -11.35 -3.85
CA CYS A 57 -4.68 -11.32 -5.31
C CYS A 57 -5.41 -10.07 -5.83
N LEU A 58 -6.56 -9.74 -5.25
CA LEU A 58 -7.33 -8.55 -5.64
C LEU A 58 -6.55 -7.26 -5.38
N ILE A 59 -5.86 -7.17 -4.24
CA ILE A 59 -5.02 -6.03 -3.88
C ILE A 59 -3.84 -5.93 -4.83
N ASN A 60 -3.10 -7.04 -5.09
CA ASN A 60 -2.02 -7.04 -6.08
C ASN A 60 -2.51 -6.68 -7.51
N PHE A 61 -3.76 -6.98 -7.85
CA PHE A 61 -4.34 -6.62 -9.15
C PHE A 61 -4.69 -5.13 -9.25
N VAL A 62 -5.20 -4.54 -8.17
CA VAL A 62 -5.58 -3.11 -8.13
C VAL A 62 -4.38 -2.21 -7.81
N GLU A 63 -3.35 -2.77 -7.17
CA GLU A 63 -2.10 -2.08 -6.87
C GLU A 63 -1.29 -1.83 -8.14
N ALA A 64 -1.22 -0.56 -8.54
CA ALA A 64 -0.28 -0.14 -9.57
C ALA A 64 1.14 -0.15 -8.98
N LYS A 65 2.02 -0.99 -9.52
CA LYS A 65 3.44 -1.05 -9.16
C LYS A 65 4.30 -0.30 -10.18
N VAL A 66 5.41 0.27 -9.71
CA VAL A 66 6.37 1.02 -10.52
C VAL A 66 7.75 0.39 -10.36
N THR A 67 8.36 0.02 -11.48
CA THR A 67 9.72 -0.52 -11.52
C THR A 67 10.74 0.58 -11.23
N ALA A 68 11.82 0.23 -10.54
CA ALA A 68 12.98 1.11 -10.36
C ALA A 68 13.50 1.62 -11.72
N ASN A 69 13.88 2.89 -11.76
CA ASN A 69 14.30 3.56 -12.98
C ASN A 69 15.61 4.34 -12.75
N ASP A 70 16.66 3.88 -13.43
CA ASP A 70 17.96 4.54 -13.43
C ASP A 70 17.94 5.88 -14.18
N LYS A 71 16.99 6.05 -15.11
CA LYS A 71 16.77 7.32 -15.78
C LYS A 71 15.98 8.23 -14.86
N PRO A 72 16.48 9.46 -14.61
CA PRO A 72 15.81 10.37 -13.71
C PRO A 72 14.47 10.79 -14.30
N VAL A 73 13.38 10.56 -13.57
CA VAL A 73 12.09 11.16 -13.88
C VAL A 73 11.87 12.30 -12.88
N LYS A 74 11.43 13.46 -13.35
CA LYS A 74 11.30 14.68 -12.50
C LYS A 74 12.54 15.00 -11.63
N GLY A 75 13.73 14.59 -12.06
CA GLY A 75 14.98 14.82 -11.32
C GLY A 75 15.24 13.88 -10.15
N VAL A 76 14.53 12.76 -10.00
CA VAL A 76 14.79 11.73 -8.98
C VAL A 76 15.11 10.40 -9.67
N LYS A 77 16.04 9.62 -9.12
CA LYS A 77 16.36 8.25 -9.54
C LYS A 77 15.92 7.27 -8.47
N THR A 78 15.52 6.08 -8.91
CA THR A 78 15.13 4.98 -8.04
C THR A 78 15.94 3.75 -8.35
N SER A 79 16.36 3.05 -7.31
CA SER A 79 16.98 1.73 -7.40
C SER A 79 16.28 0.77 -6.45
N ASN A 80 16.42 -0.53 -6.67
CA ASN A 80 15.99 -1.56 -5.73
C ASN A 80 17.23 -2.21 -5.13
N VAL A 81 17.37 -2.14 -3.81
CA VAL A 81 18.52 -2.66 -3.07
C VAL A 81 18.05 -3.75 -2.11
N ILE A 82 18.65 -4.93 -2.21
CA ILE A 82 18.44 -6.01 -1.23
C ILE A 82 19.34 -5.73 -0.03
N ILE A 83 18.74 -5.51 1.14
CA ILE A 83 19.49 -5.27 2.40
C ILE A 83 19.72 -6.60 3.14
N ASP A 84 18.74 -7.50 3.10
CA ASP A 84 18.84 -8.83 3.70
C ASP A 84 18.29 -9.88 2.74
N ALA A 85 19.19 -10.65 2.12
CA ALA A 85 18.83 -11.69 1.17
C ALA A 85 18.14 -12.90 1.83
N ILE A 86 18.42 -13.19 3.11
CA ILE A 86 17.83 -14.33 3.84
C ILE A 86 16.34 -14.08 4.05
N ARG A 87 15.96 -12.82 4.31
CA ARG A 87 14.58 -12.39 4.52
C ARG A 87 13.93 -11.77 3.29
N ASN A 88 14.65 -11.74 2.16
CA ASN A 88 14.25 -11.04 0.93
C ASN A 88 13.78 -9.59 1.19
N LEU A 89 14.51 -8.87 2.07
CA LEU A 89 14.19 -7.49 2.44
C LEU A 89 14.76 -6.52 1.42
N LEU A 90 13.86 -5.81 0.74
CA LEU A 90 14.15 -4.84 -0.29
C LEU A 90 13.88 -3.42 0.22
N VAL A 91 14.75 -2.49 -0.14
CA VAL A 91 14.52 -1.05 0.03
C VAL A 91 14.70 -0.38 -1.33
N SER A 92 13.80 0.55 -1.62
CA SER A 92 13.80 1.30 -2.88
C SER A 92 14.23 2.75 -2.63
N PRO A 93 15.54 3.05 -2.53
CA PRO A 93 15.97 4.40 -2.19
C PRO A 93 15.77 5.38 -3.36
N LEU A 94 15.30 6.58 -3.01
CA LEU A 94 15.05 7.70 -3.91
C LEU A 94 16.18 8.72 -3.73
N HIS A 95 16.86 9.08 -4.82
CA HIS A 95 17.94 10.06 -4.76
C HIS A 95 17.77 11.14 -5.83
N PRO A 96 17.99 12.42 -5.51
CA PRO A 96 17.96 13.49 -6.49
C PRO A 96 19.07 13.30 -7.53
N ASN A 97 18.73 13.54 -8.79
CA ASN A 97 19.67 13.56 -9.90
C ASN A 97 20.33 14.93 -9.96
N GLY A 98 21.51 15.05 -9.35
CA GLY A 98 22.30 16.27 -9.40
C GLY A 98 23.79 15.95 -9.20
N ASN A 99 24.64 16.70 -9.89
CA ASN A 99 26.06 16.77 -9.56
C ASN A 99 26.19 17.59 -8.27
N HIS A 100 25.80 17.01 -7.14
CA HIS A 100 26.17 17.56 -5.86
C HIS A 100 27.70 17.47 -5.80
N LYS A 101 28.35 18.62 -6.03
CA LYS A 101 29.74 18.80 -5.63
C LYS A 101 29.82 18.32 -4.19
N ARG A 102 30.91 17.62 -3.84
CA ARG A 102 31.20 17.09 -2.50
C ARG A 102 31.43 18.24 -1.50
N ASP A 103 30.54 19.22 -1.48
CA ASP A 103 30.49 20.23 -0.46
C ASP A 103 29.92 19.56 0.78
N VAL A 104 30.63 19.74 1.88
CA VAL A 104 30.46 19.10 3.19
C VAL A 104 29.21 19.65 3.88
N ILE A 105 28.05 19.51 3.23
CA ILE A 105 26.77 19.91 3.77
C ILE A 105 26.03 18.62 4.13
N PRO A 106 25.57 18.47 5.38
CA PRO A 106 24.82 17.28 5.78
C PRO A 106 23.55 17.14 4.94
N PHE A 107 23.41 15.98 4.30
CA PHE A 107 22.25 15.64 3.48
C PHE A 107 21.21 14.91 4.35
N PRO A 108 19.96 15.38 4.46
CA PRO A 108 18.95 14.72 5.25
C PRO A 108 18.54 13.38 4.62
N VAL A 109 18.58 12.31 5.40
CA VAL A 109 18.10 10.99 4.99
C VAL A 109 16.76 10.73 5.67
N ILE A 110 15.73 10.44 4.88
CA ILE A 110 14.39 10.13 5.36
C ILE A 110 14.15 8.64 5.15
N VAL A 111 13.85 7.93 6.24
CA VAL A 111 13.42 6.53 6.19
C VAL A 111 11.90 6.51 6.30
N PHE A 112 11.24 6.04 5.25
CA PHE A 112 9.79 5.98 5.17
C PHE A 112 9.31 4.54 5.18
N PHE A 113 8.38 4.23 6.09
CA PHE A 113 7.66 2.98 6.12
C PHE A 113 6.23 3.25 5.65
N HIS A 114 5.80 2.57 4.59
CA HIS A 114 4.43 2.70 4.12
C HIS A 114 3.46 2.12 5.13
N ASP A 115 2.27 2.71 5.19
CA ASP A 115 1.14 2.13 5.91
C ASP A 115 0.41 1.14 4.99
N GLY A 116 -0.39 0.25 5.56
CA GLY A 116 -1.08 -0.80 4.84
C GLY A 116 -1.59 -1.91 5.74
N GLY A 117 -1.82 -1.64 7.02
CA GLY A 117 -2.25 -2.66 7.97
C GLY A 117 -1.32 -3.89 8.00
N PHE A 118 -0.01 -3.68 7.78
CA PHE A 118 1.04 -4.69 7.70
C PHE A 118 0.89 -5.75 6.59
N SER A 119 -0.08 -5.59 5.69
CA SER A 119 -0.45 -6.62 4.72
C SER A 119 -0.73 -6.08 3.32
N LEU A 120 -0.76 -4.75 3.18
CA LEU A 120 -1.07 -4.03 1.95
C LEU A 120 0.09 -3.13 1.57
N LEU A 121 0.22 -2.91 0.25
CA LEU A 121 1.21 -2.04 -0.36
C LEU A 121 2.65 -2.58 -0.19
N ASN A 122 3.55 -2.03 -0.99
CA ASN A 122 4.95 -2.41 -1.05
C ASN A 122 5.79 -1.17 -1.40
N THR A 123 7.12 -1.27 -1.30
CA THR A 123 8.00 -0.16 -1.64
C THR A 123 7.90 0.29 -3.10
N ASP A 124 7.42 -0.59 -3.99
CA ASP A 124 7.21 -0.31 -5.42
C ASP A 124 5.77 0.12 -5.75
N SER A 125 4.88 0.31 -4.77
CA SER A 125 3.55 0.85 -5.04
C SER A 125 3.67 2.27 -5.62
N ARG A 126 2.92 2.54 -6.69
CA ARG A 126 2.93 3.82 -7.41
C ARG A 126 2.68 5.04 -6.53
N GLY A 127 1.90 4.92 -5.47
CA GLY A 127 1.63 6.03 -4.55
C GLY A 127 2.85 6.49 -3.74
N TYR A 128 3.88 5.65 -3.63
CA TYR A 128 5.12 5.95 -2.90
C TYR A 128 6.33 6.04 -3.83
N ASN A 129 6.33 5.26 -4.90
CA ASN A 129 7.39 5.20 -5.90
C ASN A 129 6.99 5.92 -7.19
N GLU A 130 6.40 7.11 -7.08
CA GLU A 130 6.11 7.93 -8.25
C GLU A 130 7.33 8.77 -8.65
N VAL A 131 8.06 8.22 -9.63
CA VAL A 131 8.93 9.02 -10.48
C VAL A 131 8.35 9.10 -11.88
#